data_AF-A0A497L875-F1
#
_entry.id   AF-A0A497L875-F1
#
_cell.length_a   1.000
_cell.length_b   1.000
_cell.length_c   1.000
_cell.angle_alpha   90.00
_cell.angle_beta   90.00
_cell.angle_gamma   90.00
#
_symmetry.space_group_name_H-M   'P 1'
#
loop_
_entity.id
_entity.type
_entity.pdbx_description
1 polymer ?
#
loop_
_entity_poly.entity_id
_entity_poly.type
_entity_poly.pdbx_seq_one_letter_code
_entity_poly.pdbx_strand_id
1 'polypeptide(L)'
;SWIDKISGDKSRWFKANKLEEEGKLEEAVELYLKEAEEKRHVSPGISGLCYLSAAKILMKTRGREKAESIFRKAAESYEKYAEKVLSSSPSSAIWGYKMASKCYAWSGEYSKSEEMIKVAEALSEKIEGGKRDYPLFRVFKKGGNKQRDGKGSNAV
;
A
#
# COMPACT_ATOMS: atom_id res chain seq x y z
N SER A 1 9.99 31.25 10.73
CA SER A 1 10.77 30.41 11.68
C SER A 1 11.48 29.28 10.94
N TRP A 2 12.59 28.73 11.45
CA TRP A 2 13.18 27.48 10.92
C TRP A 2 12.16 26.33 10.96
N ILE A 3 11.22 26.40 11.91
CA ILE A 3 10.04 25.55 12.00
C ILE A 3 9.09 25.74 10.81
N ASP A 4 8.99 26.93 10.20
CA ASP A 4 8.19 27.15 8.98
C ASP A 4 8.88 26.63 7.71
N LYS A 5 10.22 26.58 7.71
CA LYS A 5 11.01 25.94 6.65
C LYS A 5 10.93 24.40 6.72
N ILE A 6 10.72 23.84 7.91
CA ILE A 6 10.35 22.42 8.08
C ILE A 6 8.83 22.22 7.86
N SER A 7 8.00 23.24 8.15
CA SER A 7 6.55 23.24 7.92
C SER A 7 6.15 23.64 6.50
N GLY A 8 7.12 23.83 5.59
CA GLY A 8 6.89 24.15 4.17
C GLY A 8 6.10 23.08 3.42
N ASP A 9 5.83 21.93 4.05
CA ASP A 9 5.15 20.79 3.42
C ASP A 9 4.23 20.04 4.41
N LYS A 10 3.43 20.77 5.22
CA LYS A 10 2.26 20.12 5.86
C LYS A 10 1.32 19.70 4.73
N SER A 11 1.42 18.44 4.30
CA SER A 11 0.61 17.84 3.23
C SER A 11 -0.82 18.36 3.30
N ARG A 12 -1.41 18.71 2.14
CA ARG A 12 -2.80 19.21 2.13
C ARG A 12 -3.76 18.21 2.76
N TRP A 13 -3.41 16.93 2.80
CA TRP A 13 -4.13 15.90 3.55
C TRP A 13 -4.28 16.23 5.04
N PHE A 14 -3.21 16.66 5.72
CA PHE A 14 -3.29 17.03 7.14
C PHE A 14 -4.16 18.28 7.36
N LYS A 15 -4.07 19.25 6.45
CA LYS A 15 -4.92 20.44 6.49
C LYS A 15 -6.39 20.07 6.27
N ALA A 16 -6.67 19.22 5.29
CA ALA A 16 -8.00 18.71 5.01
C ALA A 16 -8.58 17.94 6.20
N ASN A 17 -7.78 17.08 6.86
CA ASN A 17 -8.22 16.32 8.03
C ASN A 17 -8.62 17.25 9.19
N LYS A 18 -7.84 18.31 9.43
CA LYS A 18 -8.19 19.30 10.45
C LYS A 18 -9.50 20.03 10.11
N LEU A 19 -9.71 20.38 8.84
CA LEU A 19 -10.98 21.00 8.41
C LEU A 19 -12.16 20.04 8.57
N GLU A 20 -11.98 18.74 8.28
CA GLU A 20 -13.00 17.72 8.52
C GLU A 20 -13.38 17.64 10.01
N GLU A 21 -12.39 17.62 10.91
CA GLU A 21 -12.60 17.63 12.37
C GLU A 21 -13.31 18.90 12.86
N GLU A 22 -13.07 20.05 12.21
CA GLU A 22 -13.75 21.32 12.46
C GLU A 22 -15.15 21.41 11.82
N GLY A 23 -15.58 20.38 11.07
CA GLY A 23 -16.87 20.37 10.37
C GLY A 23 -16.92 21.19 9.08
N LYS A 24 -15.79 21.71 8.61
CA LYS A 24 -15.65 22.43 7.33
C LYS A 24 -15.48 21.45 6.17
N LEU A 25 -16.52 20.68 5.93
CA LEU A 25 -16.48 19.49 5.07
C LEU A 25 -16.21 19.82 3.60
N GLU A 26 -16.78 20.91 3.07
CA GLU A 26 -16.57 21.33 1.69
C GLU A 26 -15.10 21.71 1.42
N GLU A 27 -14.51 22.51 2.31
CA GLU A 27 -13.10 22.92 2.20
C GLU A 27 -12.15 21.71 2.35
N ALA A 28 -12.49 20.77 3.25
CA ALA A 28 -11.75 19.53 3.41
C ALA A 28 -11.76 18.69 2.12
N VAL A 29 -12.93 18.54 1.49
CA VAL A 29 -13.08 17.81 0.21
C VAL A 29 -12.24 18.45 -0.89
N GLU A 30 -12.26 19.78 -1.02
CA GLU A 30 -11.45 20.47 -2.03
C GLU A 30 -9.94 20.18 -1.85
N LEU A 31 -9.44 20.29 -0.62
CA LEU A 31 -8.04 20.01 -0.33
C LEU A 31 -7.65 18.55 -0.57
N TYR A 32 -8.51 17.61 -0.19
CA TYR A 32 -8.30 16.19 -0.47
C TYR A 32 -8.23 15.92 -1.98
N LEU A 33 -9.18 16.42 -2.77
CA LEU A 33 -9.21 16.20 -4.21
C LEU A 33 -7.99 16.80 -4.91
N LYS A 34 -7.55 18.00 -4.49
CA LYS A 34 -6.37 18.66 -5.03
C LYS A 34 -5.08 17.87 -4.74
N GLU A 35 -4.89 17.41 -3.51
CA GLU A 35 -3.75 16.56 -3.16
C GLU A 35 -3.80 15.23 -3.93
N ALA A 36 -4.98 14.65 -4.07
CA ALA A 36 -5.16 13.38 -4.75
C ALA A 36 -4.69 13.46 -6.22
N GLU A 37 -5.06 14.54 -6.91
CA GLU A 37 -4.68 14.76 -8.31
C GLU A 37 -3.17 14.98 -8.45
N GLU A 38 -2.58 15.83 -7.61
CA GLU A 38 -1.13 16.11 -7.64
C GLU A 38 -0.29 14.86 -7.33
N LYS A 39 -0.76 13.99 -6.43
CA LYS A 39 -0.06 12.76 -6.05
C LYS A 39 -0.37 11.57 -6.96
N ARG A 40 -1.33 11.68 -7.89
CA ARG A 40 -1.85 10.56 -8.71
C ARG A 40 -0.77 9.75 -9.44
N HIS A 41 0.28 10.41 -9.90
CA HIS A 41 1.40 9.77 -10.61
C HIS A 41 2.64 9.57 -9.74
N VAL A 42 2.82 10.39 -8.71
CA VAL A 42 4.00 10.35 -7.82
C VAL A 42 3.84 9.30 -6.72
N SER A 43 2.72 9.35 -6.01
CA SER A 43 2.37 8.47 -4.90
C SER A 43 0.90 8.04 -4.97
N PRO A 44 0.59 7.01 -5.78
CA PRO A 44 -0.78 6.53 -5.95
C PRO A 44 -1.45 6.11 -4.64
N GLY A 45 -0.69 5.60 -3.65
CA GLY A 45 -1.24 5.26 -2.34
C GLY A 45 -1.76 6.48 -1.56
N ILE A 46 -1.05 7.60 -1.60
CA ILE A 46 -1.51 8.87 -1.01
C ILE A 46 -2.68 9.44 -1.80
N SER A 47 -2.63 9.34 -3.14
CA SER A 47 -3.75 9.73 -3.99
C SER A 47 -5.03 8.96 -3.65
N GLY A 48 -4.95 7.63 -3.51
CA GLY A 48 -6.05 6.76 -3.12
C GLY A 48 -6.62 7.12 -1.75
N LEU A 49 -5.75 7.40 -0.77
CA LEU A 49 -6.18 7.85 0.57
C LEU A 49 -6.95 9.16 0.50
N CYS A 50 -6.46 10.15 -0.25
CA CYS A 50 -7.11 11.45 -0.38
C CYS A 50 -8.48 11.34 -1.08
N TYR A 51 -8.57 10.62 -2.20
CA TYR A 51 -9.85 10.37 -2.86
C TYR A 51 -10.83 9.63 -1.95
N LEU A 52 -10.36 8.62 -1.20
CA LEU A 52 -11.20 7.89 -0.26
C LEU A 52 -11.77 8.79 0.84
N SER A 53 -10.95 9.66 1.44
CA SER A 53 -11.41 10.63 2.42
C SER A 53 -12.47 11.56 1.84
N ALA A 54 -12.22 12.14 0.66
CA ALA A 54 -13.19 13.00 -0.03
C ALA A 54 -14.50 12.26 -0.35
N ALA A 55 -14.43 11.03 -0.86
CA ALA A 55 -15.59 10.22 -1.22
C ALA A 55 -16.47 9.91 0.00
N LYS A 56 -15.87 9.60 1.16
CA LYS A 56 -16.61 9.36 2.41
C LYS A 56 -17.37 10.59 2.88
N ILE A 57 -16.77 11.77 2.78
CA ILE A 57 -17.45 13.02 3.13
C ILE A 57 -18.61 13.26 2.14
N LEU A 58 -18.36 13.17 0.83
CA LEU A 58 -19.38 13.36 -0.20
C LEU A 58 -20.54 12.37 -0.07
N MET A 59 -20.28 11.12 0.30
CA MET A 59 -21.32 10.13 0.56
C MET A 59 -22.25 10.59 1.68
N LYS A 60 -21.71 11.19 2.75
CA LYS A 60 -22.49 11.70 3.89
C LYS A 60 -23.22 13.01 3.57
N THR A 61 -22.65 13.90 2.76
CA THR A 61 -23.15 15.29 2.59
C THR A 61 -23.87 15.54 1.27
N ARG A 62 -23.62 14.74 0.24
CA ARG A 62 -24.13 14.92 -1.14
C ARG A 62 -24.74 13.65 -1.72
N GLY A 63 -24.66 12.52 -1.01
CA GLY A 63 -25.26 11.25 -1.39
C GLY A 63 -24.39 10.38 -2.31
N ARG A 64 -24.94 9.20 -2.63
CA ARG A 64 -24.23 8.12 -3.32
C ARG A 64 -23.70 8.51 -4.70
N GLU A 65 -24.54 9.10 -5.55
CA GLU A 65 -24.20 9.42 -6.95
C GLU A 65 -22.92 10.29 -7.05
N LYS A 66 -22.79 11.29 -6.18
CA LYS A 66 -21.59 12.15 -6.16
C LYS A 66 -20.34 11.43 -5.66
N ALA A 67 -20.51 10.49 -4.72
CA ALA A 67 -19.41 9.78 -4.11
C ALA A 67 -18.86 8.63 -4.97
N GLU A 68 -19.70 7.93 -5.74
CA GLU A 68 -19.32 6.76 -6.55
C GLU A 68 -18.17 7.08 -7.51
N SER A 69 -18.24 8.22 -8.19
CA SER A 69 -17.19 8.65 -9.12
C SER A 69 -15.83 8.86 -8.45
N ILE A 70 -15.83 9.30 -7.18
CA ILE A 70 -14.61 9.53 -6.39
C ILE A 70 -14.12 8.24 -5.77
N PHE A 71 -15.01 7.34 -5.34
CA PHE A 71 -14.64 5.99 -4.91
C PHE A 71 -13.94 5.21 -6.03
N ARG A 72 -14.41 5.32 -7.27
CA ARG A 72 -13.74 4.72 -8.43
C ARG A 72 -12.31 5.25 -8.59
N LYS A 73 -12.10 6.56 -8.51
CA LYS A 73 -10.75 7.14 -8.54
C LYS A 73 -9.86 6.65 -7.40
N ALA A 74 -10.41 6.49 -6.19
CA ALA A 74 -9.68 5.91 -5.08
C ALA A 74 -9.26 4.46 -5.39
N ALA A 75 -10.16 3.67 -5.98
CA ALA A 75 -9.91 2.29 -6.36
C ALA A 75 -8.75 2.18 -7.38
N GLU A 76 -8.82 2.94 -8.48
CA GLU A 76 -7.78 3.01 -9.51
C GLU A 76 -6.41 3.41 -8.94
N SER A 77 -6.39 4.37 -8.01
CA SER A 77 -5.15 4.80 -7.35
C SER A 77 -4.56 3.71 -6.44
N TYR A 78 -5.39 2.95 -5.73
CA TYR A 78 -4.94 1.83 -4.90
C TYR A 78 -4.50 0.61 -5.71
N GLU A 79 -5.16 0.33 -6.84
CA GLU A 79 -4.76 -0.70 -7.80
C GLU A 79 -3.38 -0.37 -8.37
N LYS A 80 -3.20 0.84 -8.89
CA LYS A 80 -1.89 1.32 -9.39
C LYS A 80 -0.81 1.32 -8.31
N TYR A 81 -1.17 1.64 -7.06
CA TYR A 81 -0.25 1.51 -5.94
C TYR A 81 0.20 0.06 -5.76
N ALA A 82 -0.76 -0.88 -5.73
CA ALA A 82 -0.49 -2.30 -5.55
C ALA A 82 0.42 -2.86 -6.65
N GLU A 83 0.13 -2.53 -7.91
CA GLU A 83 0.98 -2.89 -9.06
C GLU A 83 2.41 -2.38 -8.90
N LYS A 84 2.56 -1.10 -8.53
CA LYS A 84 3.87 -0.45 -8.37
C LYS A 84 4.72 -1.08 -7.27
N VAL A 85 4.11 -1.52 -6.18
CA VAL A 85 4.83 -2.08 -5.02
C VAL A 85 4.90 -3.60 -5.04
N LEU A 86 4.27 -4.29 -5.99
CA LEU A 86 4.17 -5.75 -6.01
C LEU A 86 5.52 -6.46 -5.97
N SER A 87 6.50 -5.97 -6.73
CA SER A 87 7.83 -6.59 -6.80
C SER A 87 8.68 -6.33 -5.55
N SER A 88 8.50 -5.20 -4.87
CA SER A 88 9.33 -4.79 -3.74
C SER A 88 8.70 -5.09 -2.38
N SER A 89 7.36 -5.12 -2.30
CA SER A 89 6.60 -5.43 -1.09
C SER A 89 5.26 -6.11 -1.44
N PRO A 90 5.26 -7.43 -1.64
CA PRO A 90 4.05 -8.20 -1.93
C PRO A 90 2.94 -8.02 -0.87
N SER A 91 3.30 -7.93 0.42
CA SER A 91 2.33 -7.67 1.50
C SER A 91 1.64 -6.30 1.36
N SER A 92 2.39 -5.27 0.96
CA SER A 92 1.82 -3.95 0.69
C SER A 92 0.93 -3.96 -0.55
N ALA A 93 1.29 -4.73 -1.58
CA ALA A 93 0.45 -4.91 -2.76
C ALA A 93 -0.88 -5.60 -2.43
N ILE A 94 -0.86 -6.65 -1.60
CA ILE A 94 -2.09 -7.31 -1.10
C ILE A 94 -3.00 -6.30 -0.40
N TRP A 95 -2.43 -5.46 0.48
CA TRP A 95 -3.20 -4.41 1.14
C TRP A 95 -3.79 -3.41 0.13
N GLY A 96 -2.99 -2.99 -0.86
CA GLY A 96 -3.44 -2.12 -1.95
C GLY A 96 -4.60 -2.69 -2.75
N TYR A 97 -4.51 -3.95 -3.20
CA TYR A 97 -5.60 -4.63 -3.90
C TYR A 97 -6.86 -4.78 -3.04
N LYS A 98 -6.73 -5.08 -1.75
CA LYS A 98 -7.88 -5.10 -0.82
C LYS A 98 -8.54 -3.73 -0.68
N MET A 99 -7.76 -2.66 -0.67
CA MET A 99 -8.30 -1.30 -0.63
C MET A 99 -8.97 -0.92 -1.96
N ALA A 100 -8.38 -1.30 -3.10
CA ALA A 100 -8.98 -1.13 -4.41
C ALA A 100 -10.33 -1.87 -4.51
N SER A 101 -10.38 -3.12 -4.08
CA SER A 101 -11.60 -3.93 -4.02
C SER A 101 -12.73 -3.23 -3.25
N LYS A 102 -12.45 -2.74 -2.04
CA LYS A 102 -13.45 -2.01 -1.23
C LYS A 102 -13.94 -0.75 -1.93
N CYS A 103 -13.04 0.00 -2.55
CA CYS A 103 -13.41 1.24 -3.23
C CYS A 103 -14.23 0.97 -4.51
N TYR A 104 -13.91 -0.08 -5.28
CA TYR A 104 -14.73 -0.52 -6.41
C TYR A 104 -16.13 -0.97 -5.97
N ALA A 105 -16.26 -1.66 -4.83
CA ALA A 105 -17.57 -2.00 -4.28
C ALA A 105 -18.39 -0.75 -3.91
N TRP A 106 -17.73 0.28 -3.33
CA TRP A 106 -18.39 1.56 -3.04
C TRP A 106 -18.69 2.40 -4.27
N SER A 107 -18.01 2.18 -5.41
CA SER A 107 -18.34 2.80 -6.70
C SER A 107 -19.43 2.04 -7.48
N GLY A 108 -19.87 0.89 -6.99
CA GLY A 108 -20.84 0.01 -7.68
C GLY A 108 -20.21 -0.93 -8.72
N GLU A 109 -18.88 -0.92 -8.89
CA GLU A 109 -18.15 -1.80 -9.81
C GLU A 109 -17.83 -3.15 -9.16
N TYR A 110 -18.87 -3.93 -8.84
CA TYR A 110 -18.72 -5.20 -8.11
C TYR A 110 -17.83 -6.22 -8.83
N SER A 111 -17.91 -6.32 -10.16
CA SER A 111 -17.06 -7.24 -10.93
C SER A 111 -15.56 -6.94 -10.76
N LYS A 112 -15.17 -5.65 -10.78
CA LYS A 112 -13.79 -5.25 -10.49
C LYS A 112 -13.41 -5.45 -9.03
N SER A 113 -14.36 -5.21 -8.12
CA SER A 113 -14.15 -5.48 -6.69
C SER A 113 -13.78 -6.94 -6.44
N GLU A 114 -14.48 -7.87 -7.10
CA GLU A 114 -14.21 -9.30 -7.04
C GLU A 114 -12.89 -9.71 -7.72
N GLU A 115 -12.53 -9.05 -8.81
CA GLU A 115 -11.23 -9.27 -9.44
C GLU A 115 -10.09 -8.91 -8.50
N MET A 116 -10.15 -7.73 -7.88
CA MET A 116 -9.12 -7.24 -6.98
C MET A 116 -8.96 -8.12 -5.74
N ILE A 117 -10.06 -8.66 -5.18
CA ILE A 117 -9.95 -9.57 -4.03
C ILE A 117 -9.34 -10.91 -4.42
N LYS A 118 -9.69 -11.48 -5.58
CA LYS A 118 -9.09 -12.71 -6.10
C LYS A 118 -7.59 -12.56 -6.31
N VAL A 119 -7.15 -11.42 -6.86
CA VAL A 119 -5.72 -11.11 -7.01
C VAL A 119 -5.03 -11.04 -5.65
N ALA A 120 -5.62 -10.36 -4.67
CA ALA A 120 -5.07 -10.25 -3.33
C ALA A 120 -4.95 -11.61 -2.61
N GLU A 121 -5.95 -12.48 -2.75
CA GLU A 121 -5.99 -13.83 -2.18
C GLU A 121 -4.93 -14.73 -2.82
N ALA A 122 -4.86 -14.78 -4.14
CA ALA A 122 -3.86 -15.55 -4.87
C ALA A 122 -2.41 -15.13 -4.52
N LEU A 123 -2.19 -13.83 -4.29
CA LEU A 123 -0.91 -13.33 -3.80
C LEU A 123 -0.61 -13.77 -2.36
N SER A 124 -1.61 -13.73 -1.48
CA SER A 124 -1.46 -14.18 -0.08
C SER A 124 -1.10 -15.67 -0.02
N GLU A 125 -1.78 -16.50 -0.78
CA GLU A 125 -1.53 -17.94 -0.86
C GLU A 125 -0.11 -18.25 -1.32
N LYS A 126 0.38 -17.54 -2.35
CA LYS A 126 1.77 -17.68 -2.84
C LYS A 126 2.80 -17.33 -1.77
N ILE A 127 2.57 -16.27 -0.98
CA ILE A 127 3.47 -15.87 0.10
C ILE A 127 3.46 -16.89 1.25
N GLU A 128 2.28 -17.37 1.63
CA GLU A 128 2.13 -18.35 2.71
C GLU A 128 2.67 -19.73 2.32
N GLY A 129 2.39 -20.18 1.10
CA GLY A 129 2.96 -21.40 0.53
C GLY A 129 4.49 -21.32 0.42
N GLY A 130 5.02 -20.18 -0.04
CA GLY A 130 6.45 -19.95 -0.10
C GLY A 130 7.14 -19.92 1.27
N LYS A 131 6.48 -19.42 2.33
CA LYS A 131 7.02 -19.48 3.69
C LYS A 131 7.10 -20.90 4.25
N ARG A 132 6.21 -21.81 3.85
CA ARG A 132 6.28 -23.23 4.24
C ARG A 132 7.48 -23.95 3.62
N ASP A 133 7.94 -23.51 2.44
CA ASP A 133 9.07 -24.10 1.72
C ASP A 133 10.46 -23.58 2.15
N TYR A 134 10.53 -22.54 3.00
CA TYR A 134 11.80 -22.14 3.62
C TYR A 134 12.01 -22.90 4.94
N PRO A 135 12.98 -23.84 5.03
CA PRO A 135 13.32 -24.42 6.32
C PRO A 135 13.87 -23.31 7.23
N LEU A 136 13.14 -23.03 8.31
CA LEU A 136 13.39 -21.96 9.29
C LEU A 136 14.73 -22.07 10.04
N PHE A 137 15.52 -23.11 9.78
CA PHE A 137 16.82 -23.29 10.42
C PHE A 137 17.83 -23.93 9.45
N ARG A 138 18.48 -23.13 8.59
CA ARG A 138 19.84 -23.53 8.18
C ARG A 138 20.76 -23.29 9.37
N VAL A 139 20.89 -24.31 10.21
CA VAL A 139 21.99 -24.38 11.18
C VAL A 139 23.27 -24.31 10.36
N PHE A 140 23.96 -23.18 10.41
CA PHE A 140 25.27 -23.01 9.80
C PHE A 140 26.21 -23.99 10.51
N LYS A 141 26.47 -25.15 9.90
CA LYS A 141 27.42 -26.12 10.42
C LYS A 141 28.81 -25.49 10.29
N LYS A 142 29.34 -24.95 11.39
CA LYS A 142 30.72 -24.45 11.48
C LYS A 142 31.66 -25.62 11.11
N GLY A 143 32.46 -25.43 10.06
CA GLY A 143 33.36 -26.46 9.52
C GLY A 143 34.21 -27.10 10.62
N GLY A 144 34.06 -28.42 10.76
CA GLY A 144 34.80 -29.25 11.68
C GLY A 144 36.25 -29.43 11.23
N ASN A 145 37.15 -29.09 12.14
CA ASN A 145 38.50 -29.62 12.39
C ASN A 145 39.32 -30.19 11.21
N LYS A 146 40.43 -29.51 10.92
CA LYS A 146 41.50 -30.01 10.03
C LYS A 146 42.30 -31.06 10.81
N GLN A 147 42.03 -32.33 10.55
CA GLN A 147 42.80 -33.46 11.06
C GLN A 147 44.17 -33.45 10.37
N ARG A 148 45.23 -33.14 11.13
CA ARG A 148 46.63 -33.35 10.72
C ARG A 148 46.95 -34.81 10.97
N ASP A 149 46.98 -35.61 9.91
CA ASP A 149 47.65 -36.91 9.94
C ASP A 149 48.98 -36.78 9.19
N GLY A 150 50.06 -36.93 9.96
CA GLY A 150 51.41 -37.06 9.43
C GLY A 150 51.66 -38.47 8.91
N LYS A 151 52.50 -38.58 7.88
CA LYS A 151 53.28 -39.79 7.63
C LYS A 151 54.57 -39.39 6.90
N GLY A 152 55.69 -39.58 7.59
CA GLY A 152 57.02 -39.47 6.99
C GLY A 152 57.35 -40.68 6.11
N SER A 153 58.40 -40.53 5.30
CA SER A 153 59.48 -41.51 5.20
C SER A 153 60.63 -41.00 4.32
N ASN A 154 61.84 -41.37 4.77
CA ASN A 154 63.22 -41.13 4.32
C ASN A 154 63.55 -41.31 2.83
N ALA A 155 64.65 -40.66 2.41
CA ALA A 155 65.72 -41.27 1.60
C ALA A 155 67.06 -40.59 1.95
N VAL A 156 67.94 -41.29 2.70
CA VAL A 156 69.28 -41.80 2.32
C VAL A 156 70.29 -40.71 1.96
#